data_AF-A0A958E867-F1
#
_entry.id   AF-A0A958E867-F1
#
_cell.length_a   1.000
_cell.length_b   1.000
_cell.length_c   1.000
_cell.angle_alpha   90.00
_cell.angle_beta   90.00
_cell.angle_gamma   90.00
#
_symmetry.space_group_name_H-M   'P 1'
#
loop_
_entity.id
_entity.type
_entity.pdbx_description
1 polymer ?
#
loop_
_entity_poly.entity_id
_entity_poly.type
_entity_poly.pdbx_seq_one_letter_code
_entity_poly.pdbx_strand_id
1 'polypeptide(L)'
;IPGEKLKPRNGSYRLQFTSQLWESAYLDQVRLVAVDHPADVEIFVDEAFYPPPFPAHRIFTVRTPHLPVSATDEQGRDLLPDLARHDGRYVDHLVTRKFQGLTRPHDLILDLGEAARADSVFLFLNGWLFPTDASINVNIAQAGKRPIAPHLQVINSAGQWETAIAFIGFPKGKNKTTVLDLSDKFLSEDRRVRIRTDMQIYWDYAFFSTASREGEHREQALAPQAADLHFGGFSEVRQQDRYSPHIPSYGAHDKTQKWRDLTGTYTRFGDVLPLLQTPDSKYVLMNAGDEITLDFDATALADLPEGWTRDFLFYNDGWLKDGDLSTAHGQTLGPLPFREMSRYPYGAEEHYPDSPEYRAYRDTYNTREVTTENFRRQVLDY
;
A
#
# COMPACT_ATOMS: atom_id res chain seq x y z
N ILE A 1 -5.36 -5.39 9.34
CA ILE A 1 -6.66 -6.06 9.15
C ILE A 1 -7.25 -6.27 10.53
N PRO A 2 -8.33 -5.55 10.87
CA PRO A 2 -8.99 -5.71 12.16
C PRO A 2 -9.50 -7.14 12.39
N GLY A 3 -9.32 -7.66 13.60
CA GLY A 3 -9.65 -9.03 13.98
C GLY A 3 -11.12 -9.39 13.88
N GLU A 4 -12.02 -8.41 13.95
CA GLU A 4 -13.45 -8.59 13.72
C GLU A 4 -13.77 -8.86 12.24
N LYS A 5 -12.90 -8.43 11.31
CA LYS A 5 -13.06 -8.63 9.86
C LYS A 5 -12.44 -9.92 9.33
N LEU A 6 -11.57 -10.57 10.10
CA LEU A 6 -10.95 -11.85 9.73
C LEU A 6 -11.18 -12.89 10.83
N LYS A 7 -12.21 -13.72 10.64
CA LYS A 7 -12.56 -14.81 11.56
C LYS A 7 -12.18 -16.17 10.98
N PRO A 8 -11.70 -17.11 11.81
CA PRO A 8 -11.40 -18.45 11.33
C PRO A 8 -12.68 -19.18 10.94
N ARG A 9 -12.63 -19.94 9.85
CA ARG A 9 -13.69 -20.83 9.39
C ARG A 9 -13.13 -22.25 9.32
N ASN A 10 -13.72 -23.18 10.05
CA ASN A 10 -13.26 -24.58 10.13
C ASN A 10 -11.76 -24.69 10.50
N GLY A 11 -11.28 -23.86 11.44
CA GLY A 11 -9.88 -23.87 11.87
C GLY A 11 -8.89 -23.16 10.94
N SER A 12 -9.35 -22.51 9.86
CA SER A 12 -8.48 -21.78 8.91
C SER A 12 -8.89 -20.32 8.77
N TYR A 13 -7.90 -19.42 8.66
CA TYR A 13 -8.10 -18.09 8.08
C TYR A 13 -7.99 -18.20 6.57
N ARG A 14 -9.02 -17.75 5.85
CA ARG A 14 -9.03 -17.75 4.38
C ARG A 14 -8.97 -16.34 3.83
N LEU A 15 -8.01 -16.07 2.96
CA LEU A 15 -7.87 -14.81 2.24
C LEU A 15 -7.88 -15.06 0.72
N GLN A 16 -8.33 -14.06 -0.02
CA GLN A 16 -8.30 -14.04 -1.48
C GLN A 16 -7.33 -12.96 -1.93
N PHE A 17 -6.26 -13.36 -2.60
CA PHE A 17 -5.28 -12.45 -3.16
C PHE A 17 -5.56 -12.28 -4.65
N THR A 18 -5.98 -11.09 -5.07
CA THR A 18 -6.50 -10.85 -6.42
C THR A 18 -5.63 -9.86 -7.19
N SER A 19 -5.32 -10.16 -8.46
CA SER A 19 -4.79 -9.17 -9.40
C SER A 19 -5.95 -8.53 -10.17
N GLN A 20 -6.13 -7.21 -10.08
CA GLN A 20 -7.36 -6.53 -10.57
C GLN A 20 -7.09 -5.43 -11.60
N LEU A 21 -5.87 -4.91 -11.64
CA LEU A 21 -5.46 -3.80 -12.49
C LEU A 21 -4.74 -4.32 -13.73
N TRP A 22 -4.39 -3.42 -14.65
CA TRP A 22 -3.60 -3.74 -15.84
C TRP A 22 -2.14 -4.00 -15.48
N GLU A 23 -1.89 -5.09 -14.76
CA GLU A 23 -0.60 -5.38 -14.14
C GLU A 23 -0.34 -6.90 -14.08
N SER A 24 0.94 -7.27 -14.05
CA SER A 24 1.37 -8.63 -13.69
C SER A 24 2.04 -8.62 -12.32
N ALA A 25 1.59 -9.51 -11.44
CA ALA A 25 2.21 -9.70 -10.12
C ALA A 25 3.16 -10.91 -10.14
N TYR A 26 4.30 -10.76 -9.46
CA TYR A 26 5.35 -11.77 -9.30
C TYR A 26 5.44 -12.06 -7.80
N LEU A 27 4.63 -12.98 -7.30
CA LEU A 27 4.49 -13.24 -5.87
C LEU A 27 5.42 -14.37 -5.43
N ASP A 28 6.21 -14.17 -4.38
CA ASP A 28 7.31 -15.08 -4.00
C ASP A 28 7.15 -15.61 -2.56
N GLN A 29 6.62 -14.78 -1.66
CA GLN A 29 6.31 -15.21 -0.30
C GLN A 29 5.04 -14.53 0.18
N VAL A 30 4.22 -15.27 0.93
CA VAL A 30 3.09 -14.73 1.67
C VAL A 30 3.10 -15.23 3.10
N ARG A 31 2.75 -14.36 4.05
CA ARG A 31 2.47 -14.73 5.44
C ARG A 31 1.27 -13.95 5.97
N LEU A 32 0.50 -14.57 6.86
CA LEU A 32 -0.46 -13.87 7.70
C LEU A 32 0.17 -13.66 9.07
N VAL A 33 0.38 -12.42 9.48
CA VAL A 33 0.97 -12.10 10.79
C VAL A 33 -0.15 -11.74 11.74
N ALA A 34 -0.40 -12.59 12.73
CA ALA A 34 -1.28 -12.26 13.86
C ALA A 34 -0.53 -11.34 14.83
N VAL A 35 -1.16 -10.24 15.20
CA VAL A 35 -0.65 -9.25 16.15
C VAL A 35 -1.62 -9.22 17.33
N ASP A 36 -1.20 -9.83 18.43
CA ASP A 36 -1.96 -9.82 19.68
C ASP A 36 -1.59 -8.57 20.47
N HIS A 37 -2.58 -7.87 21.04
CA HIS A 37 -2.36 -6.68 21.86
C HIS A 37 -3.49 -6.51 22.88
N PRO A 38 -3.31 -5.72 23.96
CA PRO A 38 -4.40 -5.34 24.86
C PRO A 38 -5.58 -4.73 24.09
N ALA A 39 -6.81 -5.05 24.51
CA ALA A 39 -8.02 -4.64 23.80
C ALA A 39 -8.26 -3.12 23.79
N ASP A 40 -7.58 -2.37 24.66
CA ASP A 40 -7.63 -0.90 24.73
C ASP A 40 -6.42 -0.23 24.04
N VAL A 41 -5.65 -1.00 23.26
CA VAL A 41 -4.53 -0.51 22.44
C VAL A 41 -4.91 -0.69 20.97
N GLU A 42 -4.74 0.35 20.18
CA GLU A 42 -4.78 0.28 18.72
C GLU A 42 -3.37 0.05 18.17
N ILE A 43 -3.27 -0.74 17.10
CA ILE A 43 -2.01 -1.01 16.41
C ILE A 43 -1.97 -0.35 15.03
N PHE A 44 -0.81 0.18 14.67
CA PHE A 44 -0.57 0.78 13.37
C PHE A 44 0.77 0.31 12.82
N VAL A 45 0.86 0.27 11.49
CA VAL A 45 2.12 0.16 10.77
C VAL A 45 2.23 1.37 9.84
N ASP A 46 3.45 1.79 9.55
CA ASP A 46 3.67 2.82 8.55
C ASP A 46 3.48 2.24 7.15
N GLU A 47 2.39 2.64 6.50
CA GLU A 47 1.98 2.20 5.16
C GLU A 47 2.30 3.23 4.08
N ALA A 48 3.16 4.21 4.39
CA ALA A 48 3.65 5.16 3.42
C ALA A 48 4.63 4.52 2.42
N PHE A 49 4.60 5.03 1.19
CA PHE A 49 5.59 4.70 0.18
C PHE A 49 6.87 5.50 0.42
N TYR A 50 7.99 4.78 0.54
CA TYR A 50 9.34 5.33 0.55
C TYR A 50 10.19 4.67 -0.53
N PRO A 51 11.09 5.42 -1.21
CA PRO A 51 12.14 4.80 -2.00
C PRO A 51 13.14 4.07 -1.07
N PRO A 52 13.95 3.14 -1.60
CA PRO A 52 15.05 2.55 -0.84
C PRO A 52 16.00 3.61 -0.25
N PRO A 53 16.56 3.38 0.95
CA PRO A 53 16.33 2.23 1.82
C PRO A 53 14.94 2.26 2.46
N PHE A 54 14.25 1.12 2.48
CA PHE A 54 12.92 1.00 3.07
C PHE A 54 13.00 1.09 4.60
N PRO A 55 12.00 1.68 5.28
CA PRO A 55 11.92 1.68 6.73
C PRO A 55 11.88 0.25 7.28
N ALA A 56 12.44 0.06 8.47
CA ALA A 56 12.30 -1.20 9.17
C ALA A 56 10.84 -1.45 9.57
N HIS A 57 10.41 -2.71 9.58
CA HIS A 57 9.09 -3.09 10.11
C HIS A 57 8.98 -2.67 11.57
N ARG A 58 7.91 -1.92 11.89
CA ARG A 58 7.60 -1.46 13.24
C ARG A 58 6.10 -1.42 13.44
N ILE A 59 5.64 -2.01 14.53
CA ILE A 59 4.29 -1.83 15.05
C ILE A 59 4.30 -0.64 16.01
N PHE A 60 3.40 0.30 15.78
CA PHE A 60 3.12 1.41 16.69
C PHE A 60 1.89 1.06 17.50
N THR A 61 1.98 1.20 18.83
CA THR A 61 0.89 0.98 19.76
C THR A 61 0.37 2.33 20.25
N VAL A 62 -0.93 2.54 20.17
CA VAL A 62 -1.59 3.79 20.57
C VAL A 62 -2.73 3.46 21.52
N ARG A 63 -2.65 3.99 22.75
CA ARG A 63 -3.71 3.88 23.76
C ARG A 63 -4.57 5.13 23.85
N THR A 64 -3.93 6.29 23.71
CA THR A 64 -4.58 7.60 23.84
C THR A 64 -4.26 8.46 22.62
N PRO A 65 -5.07 8.40 21.56
CA PRO A 65 -4.92 9.30 20.42
C PRO A 65 -5.31 10.72 20.82
N HIS A 66 -4.53 11.71 20.37
CA HIS A 66 -4.81 13.13 20.52
C HIS A 66 -5.16 13.73 19.16
N LEU A 67 -6.31 14.39 19.07
CA LEU A 67 -6.60 15.21 17.90
C LEU A 67 -5.79 16.52 17.94
N PRO A 68 -5.42 17.07 16.77
CA PRO A 68 -4.96 18.45 16.69
C PRO A 68 -6.00 19.41 17.30
N VAL A 69 -5.53 20.47 17.96
CA VAL A 69 -6.38 21.56 18.47
C VAL A 69 -7.09 22.29 17.33
N SER A 70 -6.41 22.42 16.19
CA SER A 70 -6.99 22.93 14.95
C SER A 70 -6.30 22.30 13.74
N ALA A 71 -7.00 22.28 12.61
CA ALA A 71 -6.44 21.90 11.34
C ALA A 71 -6.95 22.87 10.26
N THR A 72 -6.05 23.43 9.45
CA THR A 72 -6.42 24.34 8.35
C THR A 72 -5.61 24.08 7.10
N ASP A 73 -6.07 24.59 5.97
CA ASP A 73 -5.24 24.69 4.76
C ASP A 73 -4.59 26.07 4.60
N GLU A 74 -3.95 26.29 3.46
CA GLU A 74 -3.26 27.53 3.10
C GLU A 74 -4.20 28.73 2.91
N GLN A 75 -5.52 28.53 2.81
CA GLN A 75 -6.52 29.60 2.83
C GLN A 75 -7.17 29.81 4.21
N GLY A 76 -6.76 29.04 5.22
CA GLY A 76 -7.31 29.12 6.57
C GLY A 76 -8.71 28.50 6.69
N ARG A 77 -9.11 27.63 5.76
CA ARG A 77 -10.37 26.88 5.90
C ARG A 77 -10.18 25.80 6.95
N ASP A 78 -11.19 25.60 7.81
CA ASP A 78 -11.16 24.60 8.87
C ASP A 78 -11.31 23.19 8.28
N LEU A 79 -10.34 22.33 8.57
CA LEU A 79 -10.27 20.94 8.12
C LEU A 79 -10.49 19.95 9.26
N LEU A 80 -10.53 20.40 10.52
CA LEU A 80 -10.61 19.50 11.67
C LEU A 80 -11.85 18.59 11.64
N PRO A 81 -13.05 19.05 11.21
CA PRO A 81 -14.22 18.18 11.13
C PRO A 81 -14.05 16.96 10.22
N ASP A 82 -13.31 17.10 9.11
CA ASP A 82 -13.04 16.04 8.14
C ASP A 82 -11.75 15.25 8.46
N LEU A 83 -11.08 15.56 9.59
CA LEU A 83 -9.87 14.87 10.04
C LEU A 83 -10.02 14.24 11.43
N ALA A 84 -11.17 14.45 12.10
CA ALA A 84 -11.37 14.03 13.48
C ALA A 84 -11.69 12.53 13.63
N ARG A 85 -12.09 11.85 12.55
CA ARG A 85 -12.51 10.44 12.56
C ARG A 85 -12.18 9.77 11.24
N HIS A 86 -11.80 8.50 11.29
CA HIS A 86 -11.69 7.66 10.10
C HIS A 86 -13.09 7.17 9.69
N ASP A 87 -13.84 8.01 8.98
CA ASP A 87 -15.22 7.75 8.56
C ASP A 87 -15.46 7.81 7.03
N GLY A 88 -14.39 7.98 6.25
CA GLY A 88 -14.42 8.05 4.79
C GLY A 88 -14.84 9.42 4.25
N ARG A 89 -14.80 10.47 5.07
CA ARG A 89 -15.01 11.86 4.66
C ARG A 89 -13.67 12.57 4.51
N TYR A 90 -13.19 12.61 3.28
CA TYR A 90 -11.89 13.19 2.99
C TYR A 90 -11.94 14.71 2.88
N VAL A 91 -10.83 15.37 3.26
CA VAL A 91 -10.54 16.76 2.92
C VAL A 91 -10.62 16.95 1.40
N ASP A 92 -11.60 17.72 0.92
CA ASP A 92 -12.04 17.65 -0.47
C ASP A 92 -11.66 18.87 -1.33
N HIS A 93 -10.96 19.83 -0.74
CA HIS A 93 -10.78 21.17 -1.29
C HIS A 93 -9.57 21.34 -2.22
N LEU A 94 -9.18 20.25 -2.88
CA LEU A 94 -8.04 20.24 -3.79
C LEU A 94 -8.42 20.81 -5.16
N VAL A 95 -7.61 21.76 -5.66
CA VAL A 95 -7.80 22.32 -7.00
C VAL A 95 -6.98 21.53 -8.00
N THR A 96 -7.64 20.67 -8.78
CA THR A 96 -7.00 19.81 -9.80
C THR A 96 -6.30 20.62 -10.89
N ARG A 97 -5.28 20.01 -11.51
CA ARG A 97 -4.54 20.58 -12.65
C ARG A 97 -4.72 19.70 -13.89
N LYS A 98 -3.99 20.05 -14.96
CA LYS A 98 -4.01 19.35 -16.25
C LYS A 98 -3.69 17.86 -16.12
N PHE A 99 -2.76 17.51 -15.24
CA PHE A 99 -2.33 16.13 -15.04
C PHE A 99 -3.08 15.55 -13.85
N GLN A 100 -3.74 14.40 -14.05
CA GLN A 100 -4.34 13.62 -12.97
C GLN A 100 -3.27 13.34 -11.89
N GLY A 101 -3.70 13.30 -10.64
CA GLY A 101 -2.81 13.07 -9.51
C GLY A 101 -1.99 14.28 -9.07
N LEU A 102 -2.13 15.41 -9.78
CA LEU A 102 -1.53 16.69 -9.40
C LEU A 102 -2.58 17.80 -9.24
N THR A 103 -2.34 18.68 -8.27
CA THR A 103 -3.21 19.78 -7.90
C THR A 103 -2.44 21.10 -7.88
N ARG A 104 -3.06 22.19 -7.42
CA ARG A 104 -2.29 23.32 -6.89
C ARG A 104 -1.50 22.86 -5.65
N PRO A 105 -0.32 23.44 -5.36
CA PRO A 105 0.30 23.27 -4.06
C PRO A 105 -0.72 23.62 -2.98
N HIS A 106 -0.87 22.74 -2.00
CA HIS A 106 -1.79 22.88 -0.89
C HIS A 106 -1.08 22.48 0.40
N ASP A 107 -1.62 22.98 1.51
CA ASP A 107 -1.09 22.75 2.83
C ASP A 107 -2.10 21.98 3.69
N LEU A 108 -1.61 21.06 4.50
CA LEU A 108 -2.29 20.59 5.71
C LEU A 108 -1.52 21.15 6.90
N ILE A 109 -2.11 22.12 7.60
CA ILE A 109 -1.54 22.77 8.77
C ILE A 109 -2.26 22.25 10.00
N LEU A 110 -1.53 21.60 10.91
CA LEU A 110 -2.07 21.04 12.15
C LEU A 110 -1.46 21.78 13.33
N ASP A 111 -2.30 22.27 14.24
CA ASP A 111 -1.86 22.70 15.57
C ASP A 111 -2.01 21.53 16.53
N LEU A 112 -0.90 20.92 16.95
CA LEU A 112 -0.91 19.77 17.85
C LEU A 112 -1.10 20.18 19.32
N GLY A 113 -1.01 21.48 19.64
CA GLY A 113 -1.23 22.01 20.97
C GLY A 113 -0.21 21.54 22.01
N GLU A 114 -0.53 21.82 23.28
CA GLU A 114 0.36 21.63 24.43
C GLU A 114 0.74 20.16 24.68
N ALA A 115 -0.13 19.21 24.34
CA ALA A 115 0.16 17.78 24.50
C ALA A 115 1.36 17.35 23.63
N ALA A 116 1.64 18.02 22.50
CA ALA A 116 2.81 17.75 21.67
C ALA A 116 4.13 18.34 22.24
N ARG A 117 4.15 18.87 23.47
CA ARG A 117 5.39 19.20 24.20
C ARG A 117 6.03 18.00 24.90
N ALA A 118 5.56 16.79 24.63
CA ALA A 118 6.16 15.55 25.11
C ALA A 118 7.50 15.24 24.40
N ASP A 119 8.33 14.41 25.03
CA ASP A 119 9.62 13.97 24.48
C ASP A 119 9.48 13.09 23.24
N SER A 120 8.33 12.43 23.08
CA SER A 120 8.03 11.60 21.92
C SER A 120 6.70 12.04 21.31
N VAL A 121 6.68 12.29 20.01
CA VAL A 121 5.47 12.69 19.29
C VAL A 121 5.43 11.97 17.95
N PHE A 122 4.42 11.13 17.76
CA PHE A 122 4.17 10.43 16.50
C PHE A 122 2.87 10.94 15.90
N LEU A 123 2.94 11.47 14.67
CA LEU A 123 1.78 11.94 13.91
C LEU A 123 1.31 10.82 12.96
N PHE A 124 0.03 10.49 13.03
CA PHE A 124 -0.63 9.48 12.22
C PHE A 124 -1.60 10.16 11.26
N LEU A 125 -1.49 9.81 9.98
CA LEU A 125 -2.31 10.38 8.91
C LEU A 125 -2.90 9.25 8.09
N ASN A 126 -4.21 9.06 8.14
CA ASN A 126 -4.91 8.13 7.25
C ASN A 126 -5.41 8.86 6.01
N GLY A 127 -5.13 8.31 4.84
CA GLY A 127 -5.60 8.85 3.59
C GLY A 127 -5.31 7.97 2.39
N TRP A 128 -5.50 8.54 1.20
CA TRP A 128 -5.17 7.88 -0.05
C TRP A 128 -4.60 8.87 -1.07
N LEU A 129 -3.76 8.35 -1.96
CA LEU A 129 -3.23 9.09 -3.10
C LEU A 129 -4.08 8.75 -4.33
N PHE A 130 -4.58 9.76 -5.05
CA PHE A 130 -5.05 9.54 -6.42
C PHE A 130 -3.84 9.60 -7.36
N PRO A 131 -3.39 8.45 -7.92
CA PRO A 131 -2.06 8.38 -8.52
C PRO A 131 -2.02 8.93 -9.95
N THR A 132 -0.82 9.31 -10.36
CA THR A 132 -0.44 9.38 -11.78
C THR A 132 -0.13 7.97 -12.29
N ASP A 133 -0.27 7.73 -13.59
CA ASP A 133 0.23 6.53 -14.27
C ASP A 133 1.57 6.81 -14.99
N ALA A 134 2.18 5.79 -15.59
CA ALA A 134 3.48 5.92 -16.25
C ALA A 134 3.43 6.91 -17.43
N SER A 135 2.41 6.84 -18.28
CA SER A 135 2.23 7.75 -19.41
C SER A 135 2.00 9.21 -18.96
N ILE A 136 1.26 9.44 -17.88
CA ILE A 136 1.09 10.75 -17.25
C ILE A 136 2.44 11.25 -16.72
N ASN A 137 3.23 10.41 -16.05
CA ASN A 137 4.55 10.79 -15.54
C ASN A 137 5.52 11.17 -16.66
N VAL A 138 5.50 10.47 -17.80
CA VAL A 138 6.25 10.86 -19.01
C VAL A 138 5.79 12.23 -19.50
N ASN A 139 4.48 12.46 -19.59
CA ASN A 139 3.93 13.75 -20.02
C ASN A 139 4.29 14.91 -19.07
N ILE A 140 4.28 14.68 -17.76
CA ILE A 140 4.71 15.65 -16.74
C ILE A 140 6.18 16.01 -16.95
N ALA A 141 7.04 15.00 -17.14
CA ALA A 141 8.47 15.19 -17.35
C ALA A 141 8.77 15.97 -18.64
N GLN A 142 8.10 15.63 -19.75
CA GLN A 142 8.21 16.34 -21.02
C GLN A 142 7.73 17.78 -20.95
N ALA A 143 6.78 18.08 -20.05
CA ALA A 143 6.34 19.45 -19.76
C ALA A 143 7.29 20.23 -18.83
N GLY A 144 8.44 19.66 -18.44
CA GLY A 144 9.42 20.28 -17.54
C GLY A 144 8.91 20.48 -16.11
N LYS A 145 7.86 19.74 -15.72
CA LYS A 145 7.24 19.83 -14.39
C LYS A 145 7.86 18.79 -13.47
N ARG A 146 8.01 19.12 -12.20
CA ARG A 146 8.42 18.20 -11.14
C ARG A 146 7.41 18.30 -10.00
N PRO A 147 6.69 17.21 -9.66
CA PRO A 147 5.82 17.18 -8.49
C PRO A 147 6.60 17.53 -7.22
N ILE A 148 5.93 18.21 -6.30
CA ILE A 148 6.41 18.51 -4.96
C ILE A 148 5.98 17.35 -4.07
N ALA A 149 6.91 16.43 -3.80
CA ALA A 149 6.68 15.37 -2.85
C ALA A 149 6.29 15.95 -1.46
N PRO A 150 5.44 15.26 -0.69
CA PRO A 150 5.05 15.72 0.64
C PRO A 150 6.28 15.88 1.53
N HIS A 151 6.42 17.07 2.11
CA HIS A 151 7.43 17.41 3.08
C HIS A 151 6.78 18.11 4.27
N LEU A 152 7.42 18.00 5.43
CA LEU A 152 6.91 18.56 6.68
C LEU A 152 7.78 19.72 7.14
N GLN A 153 7.11 20.79 7.54
CA GLN A 153 7.69 22.02 8.05
C GLN A 153 7.18 22.30 9.45
N VAL A 154 8.03 22.93 10.26
CA VAL A 154 7.73 23.41 11.61
C VAL A 154 8.06 24.89 11.71
N ILE A 155 7.61 25.56 12.76
CA ILE A 155 7.95 26.97 13.01
C ILE A 155 9.29 27.04 13.74
N ASN A 156 10.23 27.82 13.20
CA ASN A 156 11.53 28.09 13.82
C ASN A 156 11.46 29.26 14.83
N SER A 157 12.57 29.55 15.51
CA SER A 157 12.65 30.61 16.52
C SER A 157 12.35 32.04 16.00
N ALA A 158 12.39 32.25 14.67
CA ALA A 158 12.02 33.51 14.02
C ALA A 158 10.53 33.59 13.65
N GLY A 159 9.73 32.56 13.96
CA GLY A 159 8.32 32.50 13.61
C GLY A 159 8.05 32.14 12.15
N GLN A 160 9.04 31.56 11.46
CA GLN A 160 8.95 31.20 10.04
C GLN A 160 8.86 29.68 9.86
N TRP A 161 8.16 29.24 8.82
CA TRP A 161 8.11 27.85 8.43
C TRP A 161 9.46 27.37 7.87
N GLU A 162 9.99 26.30 8.44
CA GLU A 162 11.25 25.68 8.06
C GLU A 162 11.07 24.17 7.88
N THR A 163 11.65 23.60 6.82
CA THR A 163 11.51 22.17 6.51
C THR A 163 12.31 21.33 7.50
N ALA A 164 11.59 20.57 8.33
CA ALA A 164 12.19 19.61 9.27
C ALA A 164 12.35 18.21 8.67
N ILE A 165 11.45 17.81 7.77
CA ILE A 165 11.50 16.51 7.08
C ILE A 165 11.28 16.74 5.58
N ALA A 166 12.32 16.50 4.77
CA ALA A 166 12.32 16.79 3.34
C ALA A 166 11.41 15.87 2.50
N PHE A 167 11.11 14.68 3.00
CA PHE A 167 10.17 13.75 2.39
C PHE A 167 9.52 12.90 3.47
N ILE A 168 8.20 12.97 3.59
CA ILE A 168 7.43 12.23 4.60
C ILE A 168 6.77 10.97 4.05
N GLY A 169 7.05 10.58 2.80
CA GLY A 169 6.30 9.53 2.13
C GLY A 169 4.92 10.00 1.66
N PHE A 170 4.13 9.06 1.15
CA PHE A 170 2.70 9.27 0.84
C PHE A 170 1.95 7.94 0.93
N PRO A 171 0.63 7.93 1.17
CA PRO A 171 -0.18 6.72 1.25
C PRO A 171 0.08 5.73 0.09
N LYS A 172 0.52 4.49 0.38
CA LYS A 172 0.72 3.44 -0.64
C LYS A 172 -0.61 2.79 -1.02
N GLY A 173 -1.45 3.55 -1.73
CA GLY A 173 -2.75 3.11 -2.19
C GLY A 173 -3.89 3.75 -1.41
N LYS A 174 -4.89 2.94 -1.04
CA LYS A 174 -6.18 3.38 -0.49
C LYS A 174 -6.23 3.14 1.02
N ASN A 175 -6.70 4.12 1.77
CA ASN A 175 -6.93 4.07 3.23
C ASN A 175 -5.69 3.61 4.01
N LYS A 176 -4.55 4.22 3.71
CA LYS A 176 -3.26 3.88 4.31
C LYS A 176 -2.92 4.87 5.42
N THR A 177 -2.34 4.34 6.49
CA THR A 177 -1.83 5.17 7.58
C THR A 177 -0.35 5.47 7.35
N THR A 178 0.00 6.75 7.22
CA THR A 178 1.38 7.24 7.27
C THR A 178 1.72 7.61 8.70
N VAL A 179 2.89 7.19 9.20
CA VAL A 179 3.33 7.49 10.57
C VAL A 179 4.61 8.33 10.53
N LEU A 180 4.59 9.51 11.16
CA LEU A 180 5.71 10.43 11.20
C LEU A 180 6.24 10.60 12.61
N ASP A 181 7.53 10.33 12.80
CA ASP A 181 8.23 10.62 14.05
C ASP A 181 8.63 12.11 14.09
N LEU A 182 7.92 12.87 14.92
CA LEU A 182 8.16 14.29 15.15
C LEU A 182 9.04 14.53 16.38
N SER A 183 9.51 13.48 17.05
CA SER A 183 10.44 13.59 18.17
C SER A 183 11.70 14.32 17.71
N ASP A 184 12.08 15.35 18.44
CA ASP A 184 13.19 16.26 18.14
C ASP A 184 13.10 17.01 16.80
N LYS A 185 11.92 17.10 16.18
CA LYS A 185 11.74 17.83 14.90
C LYS A 185 11.31 19.27 15.07
N PHE A 186 10.79 19.66 16.23
CA PHE A 186 10.36 21.03 16.50
C PHE A 186 11.56 21.95 16.73
N LEU A 187 11.54 23.14 16.10
CA LEU A 187 12.63 24.13 16.14
C LEU A 187 12.31 25.32 17.06
N SER A 188 11.18 25.28 17.76
CA SER A 188 10.72 26.28 18.72
C SER A 188 9.68 25.69 19.68
N GLU A 189 9.07 26.52 20.53
CA GLU A 189 7.94 26.13 21.40
C GLU A 189 6.61 25.98 20.63
N ASP A 190 6.55 26.41 19.38
CA ASP A 190 5.38 26.26 18.53
C ASP A 190 5.20 24.79 18.12
N ARG A 191 3.98 24.26 18.28
CA ARG A 191 3.64 22.86 17.99
C ARG A 191 2.80 22.71 16.73
N ARG A 192 2.77 23.73 15.88
CA ARG A 192 2.19 23.63 14.55
C ARG A 192 3.15 22.94 13.59
N VAL A 193 2.59 22.05 12.79
CA VAL A 193 3.26 21.42 11.65
C VAL A 193 2.51 21.76 10.37
N ARG A 194 3.25 21.82 9.27
CA ARG A 194 2.69 22.01 7.93
C ARG A 194 3.20 20.94 6.99
N ILE A 195 2.29 20.21 6.37
CA ILE A 195 2.58 19.30 5.27
C ILE A 195 2.23 20.01 3.97
N ARG A 196 3.20 20.10 3.06
CA ARG A 196 3.02 20.77 1.76
C ARG A 196 3.32 19.83 0.61
N THR A 197 2.43 19.79 -0.37
CA THR A 197 2.60 19.00 -1.60
C THR A 197 1.73 19.55 -2.73
N ASP A 198 1.95 19.11 -3.96
CA ASP A 198 1.01 19.25 -5.06
C ASP A 198 0.47 17.91 -5.57
N MET A 199 0.80 16.80 -4.87
CA MET A 199 0.24 15.48 -5.13
C MET A 199 -1.20 15.41 -4.63
N GLN A 200 -2.09 14.78 -5.39
CA GLN A 200 -3.51 14.69 -5.05
C GLN A 200 -3.78 13.66 -3.95
N ILE A 201 -3.50 14.06 -2.70
CA ILE A 201 -3.67 13.23 -1.50
C ILE A 201 -4.90 13.71 -0.73
N TYR A 202 -5.79 12.76 -0.46
CA TYR A 202 -7.01 12.97 0.29
C TYR A 202 -6.84 12.36 1.68
N TRP A 203 -6.85 13.21 2.71
CA TRP A 203 -6.74 12.82 4.12
C TRP A 203 -8.14 12.70 4.74
N ASP A 204 -8.34 11.66 5.56
CA ASP A 204 -9.62 11.36 6.26
C ASP A 204 -9.45 11.40 7.78
N TYR A 205 -8.24 11.13 8.29
CA TYR A 205 -8.02 11.09 9.73
C TYR A 205 -6.61 11.55 10.08
N ALA A 206 -6.50 12.45 11.05
CA ALA A 206 -5.21 12.92 11.57
C ALA A 206 -5.26 12.99 13.10
N PHE A 207 -4.31 12.29 13.74
CA PHE A 207 -4.14 12.34 15.19
C PHE A 207 -2.66 12.16 15.54
N PHE A 208 -2.27 12.44 16.76
CA PHE A 208 -0.93 12.16 17.25
C PHE A 208 -0.96 11.39 18.56
N SER A 209 0.14 10.71 18.88
CA SER A 209 0.37 10.07 20.17
C SER A 209 1.67 10.57 20.77
N THR A 210 1.68 10.75 22.09
CA THR A 210 2.85 11.16 22.87
C THR A 210 3.60 9.98 23.51
N ALA A 211 3.05 8.78 23.35
CA ALA A 211 3.66 7.54 23.78
C ALA A 211 3.37 6.46 22.73
N SER A 212 4.42 5.97 22.09
CA SER A 212 4.40 4.67 21.39
C SER A 212 5.30 3.76 22.21
N ARG A 213 4.73 2.69 22.78
CA ARG A 213 5.48 1.76 23.62
C ARG A 213 5.81 0.51 22.82
N GLU A 214 7.09 0.33 22.54
CA GLU A 214 7.58 -0.94 22.01
C GLU A 214 7.32 -2.06 23.04
N GLY A 215 6.81 -3.19 22.58
CA GLY A 215 6.65 -4.39 23.40
C GLY A 215 5.28 -4.60 24.06
N GLU A 216 4.26 -3.77 23.78
CA GLU A 216 2.87 -4.02 24.22
C GLU A 216 2.09 -4.97 23.28
N HIS A 217 2.78 -5.72 22.41
CA HIS A 217 2.16 -6.64 21.44
C HIS A 217 2.98 -7.93 21.24
N ARG A 218 2.35 -8.97 20.68
CA ARG A 218 2.98 -10.24 20.29
C ARG A 218 2.68 -10.55 18.82
N GLU A 219 3.72 -10.73 18.02
CA GLU A 219 3.59 -11.12 16.61
C GLU A 219 3.79 -12.63 16.44
N GLN A 220 2.89 -13.28 15.70
CA GLN A 220 2.97 -14.68 15.30
C GLN A 220 2.71 -14.79 13.80
N ALA A 221 3.70 -15.23 13.03
CA ALA A 221 3.57 -15.38 11.58
C ALA A 221 3.10 -16.79 11.20
N LEU A 222 2.05 -16.86 10.38
CA LEU A 222 1.53 -18.07 9.78
C LEU A 222 1.97 -18.12 8.31
N ALA A 223 2.66 -19.19 7.92
CA ALA A 223 2.81 -19.56 6.52
C ALA A 223 1.47 -20.09 5.99
N PRO A 224 1.16 -19.92 4.69
CA PRO A 224 -0.01 -20.57 4.11
C PRO A 224 0.15 -22.09 4.21
N GLN A 225 -0.95 -22.80 4.48
CA GLN A 225 -1.04 -24.26 4.44
C GLN A 225 -1.67 -24.79 3.15
N ALA A 226 -2.36 -23.92 2.41
CA ALA A 226 -2.82 -24.18 1.05
C ALA A 226 -2.84 -22.88 0.24
N ALA A 227 -2.54 -22.99 -1.06
CA ALA A 227 -2.61 -21.88 -2.00
C ALA A 227 -3.05 -22.39 -3.37
N ASP A 228 -4.23 -21.99 -3.83
CA ASP A 228 -4.80 -22.39 -5.13
C ASP A 228 -4.95 -21.18 -6.05
N LEU A 229 -4.16 -21.14 -7.12
CA LEU A 229 -4.23 -20.12 -8.16
C LEU A 229 -5.31 -20.49 -9.18
N HIS A 230 -6.23 -19.58 -9.46
CA HIS A 230 -7.28 -19.75 -10.46
C HIS A 230 -7.68 -18.39 -11.06
N PHE A 231 -8.56 -18.41 -12.06
CA PHE A 231 -9.13 -17.18 -12.59
C PHE A 231 -10.34 -16.73 -11.76
N GLY A 232 -10.18 -15.67 -10.98
CA GLY A 232 -11.22 -15.06 -10.14
C GLY A 232 -12.06 -14.01 -10.87
N GLY A 233 -11.54 -13.45 -11.96
CA GLY A 233 -12.15 -12.31 -12.66
C GLY A 233 -11.97 -11.00 -11.90
N PHE A 234 -12.86 -10.05 -12.15
CA PHE A 234 -12.73 -8.67 -11.70
C PHE A 234 -13.86 -8.28 -10.75
N SER A 235 -13.51 -7.73 -9.59
CA SER A 235 -14.45 -7.17 -8.64
C SER A 235 -15.20 -5.97 -9.24
N GLU A 236 -16.48 -5.83 -8.89
CA GLU A 236 -17.17 -4.53 -9.04
C GLU A 236 -16.45 -3.48 -8.20
N VAL A 237 -16.24 -2.29 -8.75
CA VAL A 237 -15.58 -1.18 -8.03
C VAL A 237 -16.63 -0.15 -7.65
N ARG A 238 -16.65 0.23 -6.38
CA ARG A 238 -17.55 1.26 -5.84
C ARG A 238 -16.78 2.49 -5.41
N GLN A 239 -17.43 3.63 -5.51
CA GLN A 239 -16.91 4.90 -5.05
C GLN A 239 -18.04 5.62 -4.31
N GLN A 240 -17.79 6.08 -3.08
CA GLN A 240 -18.80 6.77 -2.27
C GLN A 240 -19.11 8.16 -2.82
N ASP A 241 -18.08 8.93 -3.14
CA ASP A 241 -18.15 10.22 -3.84
C ASP A 241 -16.87 10.47 -4.65
N ARG A 242 -16.79 11.58 -5.38
CA ARG A 242 -15.65 11.87 -6.26
C ARG A 242 -14.28 12.01 -5.56
N TYR A 243 -14.25 12.11 -4.23
CA TYR A 243 -13.03 12.28 -3.44
C TYR A 243 -12.65 11.01 -2.66
N SER A 244 -13.58 10.07 -2.60
CA SER A 244 -13.37 8.76 -2.01
C SER A 244 -12.58 7.86 -2.96
N PRO A 245 -11.77 6.92 -2.43
CA PRO A 245 -11.08 5.95 -3.25
C PRO A 245 -12.07 4.96 -3.89
N HIS A 246 -11.66 4.40 -5.01
CA HIS A 246 -12.32 3.28 -5.67
C HIS A 246 -12.14 1.98 -4.86
N ILE A 247 -13.16 1.45 -4.19
CA ILE A 247 -13.06 0.24 -3.36
C ILE A 247 -13.66 -0.97 -4.10
N PRO A 248 -12.89 -2.08 -4.27
CA PRO A 248 -13.42 -3.31 -4.86
C PRO A 248 -14.40 -4.01 -3.90
N SER A 249 -15.51 -4.50 -4.45
CA SER A 249 -16.50 -5.33 -3.77
C SER A 249 -16.34 -6.78 -4.24
N TYR A 250 -15.70 -7.61 -3.41
CA TYR A 250 -15.34 -8.99 -3.77
C TYR A 250 -16.55 -9.84 -4.21
N GLY A 251 -17.73 -9.67 -3.62
CA GLY A 251 -18.89 -10.54 -3.89
C GLY A 251 -19.46 -10.50 -5.32
N ALA A 252 -19.00 -9.59 -6.18
CA ALA A 252 -19.43 -9.47 -7.57
C ALA A 252 -18.24 -9.65 -8.51
N HIS A 253 -18.24 -10.74 -9.28
CA HIS A 253 -17.16 -11.09 -10.19
C HIS A 253 -17.59 -10.95 -11.64
N ASP A 254 -16.94 -10.05 -12.36
CA ASP A 254 -17.01 -9.94 -13.81
C ASP A 254 -15.86 -10.74 -14.43
N LYS A 255 -16.19 -11.76 -15.22
CA LYS A 255 -15.21 -12.63 -15.87
C LYS A 255 -14.87 -12.18 -17.30
N THR A 256 -15.42 -11.05 -17.75
CA THR A 256 -15.06 -10.49 -19.05
C THR A 256 -13.62 -9.98 -19.01
N GLN A 257 -12.95 -10.06 -20.16
CA GLN A 257 -11.61 -9.51 -20.30
C GLN A 257 -11.70 -7.97 -20.13
N LYS A 258 -10.81 -7.37 -19.34
CA LYS A 258 -10.79 -5.92 -19.10
C LYS A 258 -9.55 -5.25 -19.66
N TRP A 259 -8.43 -5.94 -19.57
CA TRP A 259 -7.13 -5.37 -19.85
C TRP A 259 -6.48 -6.02 -21.06
N ARG A 260 -5.53 -5.30 -21.67
CA ARG A 260 -4.67 -5.87 -22.69
C ARG A 260 -3.49 -6.55 -22.01
N ASP A 261 -3.66 -7.83 -21.67
CA ASP A 261 -2.70 -8.57 -20.86
C ASP A 261 -1.25 -8.50 -21.36
N LEU A 262 -0.32 -8.54 -20.40
CA LEU A 262 1.11 -8.63 -20.67
C LEU A 262 1.39 -10.04 -21.18
N THR A 263 1.91 -10.18 -22.39
CA THR A 263 2.06 -11.50 -23.02
C THR A 263 3.22 -12.28 -22.43
N GLY A 264 3.08 -13.61 -22.37
CA GLY A 264 4.13 -14.52 -21.90
C GLY A 264 3.58 -15.79 -21.28
N THR A 265 4.47 -16.57 -20.68
CA THR A 265 4.15 -17.85 -20.05
C THR A 265 4.01 -17.69 -18.54
N TYR A 266 2.78 -17.72 -18.06
CA TYR A 266 2.41 -17.53 -16.65
C TYR A 266 2.33 -18.85 -15.90
N THR A 267 2.22 -18.75 -14.57
CA THR A 267 1.99 -19.91 -13.71
C THR A 267 0.65 -20.57 -14.05
N ARG A 268 0.65 -21.91 -14.12
CA ARG A 268 -0.53 -22.74 -14.31
C ARG A 268 -1.46 -22.60 -13.12
N PHE A 269 -2.77 -22.77 -13.37
CA PHE A 269 -3.74 -22.84 -12.28
C PHE A 269 -3.60 -24.11 -11.44
N GLY A 270 -4.08 -24.06 -10.21
CA GLY A 270 -4.00 -25.11 -9.20
C GLY A 270 -3.04 -24.76 -8.06
N ASP A 271 -2.50 -25.80 -7.44
CA ASP A 271 -1.62 -25.67 -6.27
C ASP A 271 -0.31 -24.93 -6.60
N VAL A 272 -0.09 -23.82 -5.90
CA VAL A 272 1.09 -22.96 -5.97
C VAL A 272 1.75 -22.78 -4.60
N LEU A 273 1.33 -23.54 -3.58
CA LEU A 273 1.84 -23.43 -2.22
C LEU A 273 3.37 -23.47 -2.13
N PRO A 274 4.10 -24.33 -2.88
CA PRO A 274 5.56 -24.38 -2.80
C PRO A 274 6.26 -23.07 -3.22
N LEU A 275 5.60 -22.24 -4.03
CA LEU A 275 6.15 -20.97 -4.55
C LEU A 275 5.91 -19.77 -3.62
N LEU A 276 5.29 -19.98 -2.46
CA LEU A 276 4.89 -18.89 -1.55
C LEU A 276 5.53 -18.98 -0.16
N GLN A 277 6.46 -19.92 0.04
CA GLN A 277 7.06 -20.22 1.35
C GLN A 277 8.27 -19.34 1.66
N THR A 278 9.10 -19.03 0.66
CA THR A 278 10.39 -18.35 0.85
C THR A 278 10.67 -17.40 -0.31
N PRO A 279 11.31 -16.24 -0.07
CA PRO A 279 11.60 -15.26 -1.12
C PRO A 279 12.87 -15.66 -1.90
N ASP A 280 12.74 -16.64 -2.80
CA ASP A 280 13.84 -17.21 -3.59
C ASP A 280 13.76 -16.86 -5.08
N SER A 281 13.00 -15.83 -5.44
CA SER A 281 12.72 -15.37 -6.79
C SER A 281 12.02 -16.42 -7.68
N LYS A 282 11.35 -17.44 -7.15
CA LYS A 282 10.53 -18.40 -7.92
C LYS A 282 9.05 -18.06 -7.77
N TYR A 283 8.58 -17.21 -8.66
CA TYR A 283 7.29 -16.57 -8.47
C TYR A 283 6.08 -17.41 -8.87
N VAL A 284 4.98 -17.18 -8.17
CA VAL A 284 3.65 -17.26 -8.78
C VAL A 284 3.48 -16.05 -9.71
N LEU A 285 3.46 -16.32 -11.02
CA LEU A 285 3.26 -15.32 -12.05
C LEU A 285 1.76 -15.18 -12.32
N MET A 286 1.20 -14.05 -11.89
CA MET A 286 -0.22 -13.73 -12.00
C MET A 286 -0.44 -12.64 -13.05
N ASN A 287 -1.51 -12.80 -13.81
CA ASN A 287 -2.05 -11.83 -14.75
C ASN A 287 -3.31 -11.17 -14.16
N ALA A 288 -3.79 -10.10 -14.79
CA ALA A 288 -5.01 -9.44 -14.37
C ALA A 288 -6.23 -10.40 -14.39
N GLY A 289 -7.01 -10.38 -13.32
CA GLY A 289 -8.15 -11.27 -13.10
C GLY A 289 -7.79 -12.62 -12.45
N ASP A 290 -6.50 -12.93 -12.28
CA ASP A 290 -6.10 -14.10 -11.49
C ASP A 290 -6.30 -13.86 -9.98
N GLU A 291 -6.58 -14.94 -9.26
CA GLU A 291 -6.84 -14.99 -7.83
C GLU A 291 -6.14 -16.18 -7.19
N ILE A 292 -5.61 -16.00 -5.98
CA ILE A 292 -5.10 -17.09 -5.15
C ILE A 292 -5.99 -17.19 -3.90
N THR A 293 -6.59 -18.37 -3.70
CA THR A 293 -7.17 -18.73 -2.40
C THR A 293 -6.07 -19.20 -1.47
N LEU A 294 -5.88 -18.47 -0.37
CA LEU A 294 -4.88 -18.75 0.66
C LEU A 294 -5.57 -19.19 1.94
N ASP A 295 -5.14 -20.33 2.49
CA ASP A 295 -5.57 -20.82 3.79
C ASP A 295 -4.40 -20.81 4.78
N PHE A 296 -4.65 -20.34 6.00
CA PHE A 296 -3.68 -20.30 7.09
C PHE A 296 -4.25 -21.03 8.32
N ASP A 297 -3.47 -21.91 8.93
CA ASP A 297 -3.90 -22.68 10.10
C ASP A 297 -4.10 -21.76 11.33
N ALA A 298 -5.35 -21.55 11.72
CA ALA A 298 -5.67 -20.72 12.88
C ALA A 298 -5.34 -21.42 14.21
N THR A 299 -5.24 -22.75 14.21
CA THR A 299 -4.96 -23.55 15.41
C THR A 299 -3.48 -23.52 15.80
N ALA A 300 -2.62 -23.08 14.89
CA ALA A 300 -1.19 -22.88 15.14
C ALA A 300 -0.90 -21.63 16.01
N LEU A 301 -1.87 -20.74 16.19
CA LEU A 301 -1.71 -19.54 17.01
C LEU A 301 -1.95 -19.86 18.48
N ALA A 302 -1.11 -19.29 19.35
CA ALA A 302 -1.34 -19.35 20.79
C ALA A 302 -2.65 -18.65 21.18
N ASP A 303 -3.26 -19.13 22.27
CA ASP A 303 -4.42 -18.48 22.90
C ASP A 303 -4.10 -17.03 23.27
N LEU A 304 -5.14 -16.20 23.27
CA LEU A 304 -5.06 -14.80 23.68
C LEU A 304 -4.99 -14.71 25.21
N PRO A 305 -4.08 -13.89 25.77
CA PRO A 305 -4.15 -13.51 27.17
C PRO A 305 -5.50 -12.85 27.50
N GLU A 306 -5.89 -12.89 28.77
CA GLU A 306 -7.11 -12.21 29.22
C GLU A 306 -7.03 -10.70 28.94
N GLY A 307 -8.10 -10.14 28.38
CA GLY A 307 -8.17 -8.71 28.02
C GLY A 307 -7.44 -8.33 26.73
N TRP A 308 -6.91 -9.29 25.97
CA TRP A 308 -6.24 -9.04 24.69
C TRP A 308 -7.17 -9.33 23.50
N THR A 309 -6.87 -8.67 22.39
CA THR A 309 -7.46 -8.93 21.07
C THR A 309 -6.37 -9.28 20.06
N ARG A 310 -6.78 -9.68 18.85
CA ARG A 310 -5.90 -10.06 17.74
C ARG A 310 -6.30 -9.34 16.48
N ASP A 311 -5.38 -8.57 15.94
CA ASP A 311 -5.44 -8.02 14.58
C ASP A 311 -4.44 -8.75 13.69
N PHE A 312 -4.47 -8.47 12.39
CA PHE A 312 -3.62 -9.15 11.41
C PHE A 312 -2.94 -8.20 10.44
N LEU A 313 -1.70 -8.51 10.06
CA LEU A 313 -1.03 -7.95 8.90
C LEU A 313 -0.94 -9.01 7.81
N PHE A 314 -1.15 -8.60 6.57
CA PHE A 314 -0.84 -9.44 5.42
C PHE A 314 0.56 -9.06 4.92
N TYR A 315 1.49 -10.00 5.01
CA TYR A 315 2.85 -9.84 4.52
C TYR A 315 2.96 -10.50 3.15
N ASN A 316 3.51 -9.79 2.17
CA ASN A 316 3.89 -10.36 0.89
C ASN A 316 5.25 -9.86 0.43
N ASP A 317 6.03 -10.75 -0.18
CA ASP A 317 7.26 -10.46 -0.91
C ASP A 317 7.02 -10.74 -2.40
N GLY A 318 7.48 -9.84 -3.25
CA GLY A 318 7.30 -9.94 -4.68
C GLY A 318 7.42 -8.62 -5.43
N TRP A 319 7.11 -8.69 -6.71
CA TRP A 319 7.16 -7.56 -7.63
C TRP A 319 5.81 -7.34 -8.29
N LEU A 320 5.64 -6.16 -8.87
CA LEU A 320 4.48 -5.80 -9.67
C LEU A 320 4.97 -5.04 -10.89
N LYS A 321 4.46 -5.39 -12.07
CA LYS A 321 4.78 -4.71 -13.32
C LYS A 321 3.51 -4.16 -13.93
N ASP A 322 3.50 -2.85 -14.11
CA ASP A 322 2.42 -2.11 -14.74
C ASP A 322 2.39 -2.33 -16.26
N GLY A 323 1.17 -2.37 -16.81
CA GLY A 323 0.88 -2.63 -18.21
C GLY A 323 0.87 -1.40 -19.11
N ASP A 324 0.99 -0.19 -18.56
CA ASP A 324 0.94 1.05 -19.31
C ASP A 324 1.94 1.06 -20.47
N LEU A 325 1.57 1.70 -21.57
CA LEU A 325 2.36 1.74 -22.81
C LEU A 325 3.72 2.43 -22.64
N SER A 326 3.84 3.31 -21.64
CA SER A 326 5.10 3.98 -21.30
C SER A 326 5.91 3.23 -20.24
N THR A 327 5.38 2.13 -19.69
CA THR A 327 6.13 1.28 -18.76
C THR A 327 7.14 0.43 -19.51
N ALA A 328 8.39 0.43 -19.04
CA ALA A 328 9.47 -0.35 -19.65
C ALA A 328 9.14 -1.85 -19.61
N HIS A 329 9.05 -2.47 -20.79
CA HIS A 329 8.61 -3.86 -20.97
C HIS A 329 7.18 -4.12 -20.44
N GLY A 330 6.32 -3.10 -20.35
CA GLY A 330 4.94 -3.21 -19.84
C GLY A 330 3.98 -3.98 -20.74
N GLN A 331 4.43 -4.58 -21.84
CA GLN A 331 3.59 -5.35 -22.76
C GLN A 331 3.91 -6.85 -22.70
N THR A 332 4.92 -7.24 -21.92
CA THR A 332 5.36 -8.62 -21.79
C THR A 332 5.61 -8.97 -20.32
N LEU A 333 5.38 -10.23 -19.95
CA LEU A 333 5.71 -10.76 -18.63
C LEU A 333 7.22 -10.67 -18.35
N GLY A 334 8.04 -10.88 -19.39
CA GLY A 334 9.49 -10.70 -19.31
C GLY A 334 9.93 -9.23 -19.42
N PRO A 335 11.17 -8.90 -19.04
CA PRO A 335 12.07 -9.73 -18.22
C PRO A 335 11.51 -9.94 -16.81
N LEU A 336 11.81 -11.08 -16.18
CA LEU A 336 11.40 -11.37 -14.80
C LEU A 336 12.36 -10.67 -13.83
N PRO A 337 11.86 -9.92 -12.84
CA PRO A 337 12.72 -9.35 -11.80
C PRO A 337 13.33 -10.46 -10.92
N PHE A 338 14.41 -10.17 -10.20
CA PHE A 338 15.00 -11.08 -9.20
C PHE A 338 15.65 -10.28 -8.09
N ARG A 339 15.77 -10.87 -6.90
CA ARG A 339 16.14 -10.16 -5.68
C ARG A 339 17.53 -9.52 -5.73
N GLU A 340 18.49 -10.20 -6.34
CA GLU A 340 19.88 -9.77 -6.44
C GLU A 340 20.13 -8.75 -7.56
N MET A 341 19.10 -8.36 -8.33
CA MET A 341 19.26 -7.42 -9.44
C MET A 341 19.65 -6.03 -8.95
N SER A 342 20.54 -5.36 -9.67
CA SER A 342 21.01 -4.02 -9.30
C SER A 342 19.95 -2.94 -9.49
N ARG A 343 19.08 -3.12 -10.48
CA ARG A 343 17.95 -2.26 -10.82
C ARG A 343 16.95 -3.00 -11.71
N TYR A 344 15.75 -2.46 -11.87
CA TYR A 344 14.80 -2.92 -12.87
C TYR A 344 14.41 -1.77 -13.84
N PRO A 345 14.41 -1.99 -15.17
CA PRO A 345 14.95 -3.15 -15.87
C PRO A 345 16.48 -3.25 -15.72
N TYR A 346 16.97 -4.47 -15.54
CA TYR A 346 18.40 -4.76 -15.45
C TYR A 346 19.07 -4.73 -16.83
N GLY A 347 20.39 -4.49 -16.85
CA GLY A 347 21.17 -4.43 -18.09
C GLY A 347 21.51 -5.80 -18.66
N ALA A 348 22.18 -5.84 -19.82
CA ALA A 348 22.57 -7.10 -20.48
C ALA A 348 23.56 -7.96 -19.68
N GLU A 349 24.25 -7.37 -18.69
CA GLU A 349 25.19 -8.05 -17.79
C GLU A 349 24.51 -8.89 -16.69
N GLU A 350 23.20 -8.71 -16.53
CA GLU A 350 22.39 -9.37 -15.52
C GLU A 350 21.31 -10.21 -16.20
N HIS A 351 20.97 -11.34 -15.60
CA HIS A 351 19.89 -12.19 -16.10
C HIS A 351 19.17 -12.84 -14.93
N TYR A 352 17.89 -13.14 -15.14
CA TYR A 352 17.12 -13.95 -14.22
C TYR A 352 17.80 -15.33 -14.02
N PRO A 353 17.81 -15.89 -12.81
CA PRO A 353 18.50 -17.15 -12.55
C PRO A 353 18.09 -18.30 -13.48
N ASP A 354 19.10 -19.05 -13.95
CA ASP A 354 18.93 -20.19 -14.85
C ASP A 354 19.65 -21.44 -14.36
N SER A 355 19.66 -21.68 -13.05
CA SER A 355 20.14 -22.96 -12.52
C SER A 355 19.17 -24.10 -12.93
N PRO A 356 19.58 -25.38 -12.85
CA PRO A 356 18.67 -26.51 -13.08
C PRO A 356 17.39 -26.44 -12.25
N GLU A 357 17.47 -25.89 -11.03
CA GLU A 357 16.34 -25.70 -10.13
C GLU A 357 15.33 -24.68 -10.68
N TYR A 358 15.80 -23.53 -11.18
CA TYR A 358 14.92 -22.53 -11.80
C TYR A 358 14.30 -23.03 -13.11
N ARG A 359 15.05 -23.81 -13.91
CA ARG A 359 14.47 -24.48 -15.10
C ARG A 359 13.35 -25.42 -14.71
N ALA A 360 13.58 -26.29 -13.73
CA ALA A 360 12.56 -27.22 -13.24
C ALA A 360 11.32 -26.50 -12.67
N TYR A 361 11.52 -25.39 -11.95
CA TYR A 361 10.41 -24.52 -11.51
C TYR A 361 9.59 -24.02 -12.70
N ARG A 362 10.23 -23.44 -13.72
CA ARG A 362 9.51 -22.91 -14.88
C ARG A 362 8.83 -24.01 -15.69
N ASP A 363 9.50 -25.13 -15.92
CA ASP A 363 8.92 -26.28 -16.64
C ASP A 363 7.71 -26.87 -15.92
N THR A 364 7.74 -26.84 -14.58
CA THR A 364 6.63 -27.33 -13.77
C THR A 364 5.49 -26.32 -13.72
N TYR A 365 5.77 -25.06 -13.40
CA TYR A 365 4.78 -24.04 -13.05
C TYR A 365 4.42 -23.10 -14.18
N ASN A 366 5.37 -22.64 -14.97
CA ASN A 366 5.13 -21.59 -15.96
C ASN A 366 4.78 -22.23 -17.30
N THR A 367 3.52 -22.64 -17.43
CA THR A 367 3.02 -23.36 -18.61
C THR A 367 1.73 -22.78 -19.19
N ARG A 368 1.22 -21.66 -18.65
CA ARG A 368 -0.01 -21.01 -19.10
C ARG A 368 0.32 -19.86 -20.05
N GLU A 369 0.10 -20.06 -21.34
CA GLU A 369 0.31 -19.01 -22.35
C GLU A 369 -0.78 -17.93 -22.28
N VAL A 370 -0.35 -16.68 -22.11
CA VAL A 370 -1.22 -15.51 -22.13
C VAL A 370 -0.89 -14.67 -23.37
N THR A 371 -1.92 -14.36 -24.16
CA THR A 371 -1.82 -13.59 -25.39
C THR A 371 -2.85 -12.46 -25.41
N THR A 372 -2.71 -11.52 -26.34
CA THR A 372 -3.69 -10.43 -26.53
C THR A 372 -4.90 -10.83 -27.37
N GLU A 373 -5.04 -12.11 -27.75
CA GLU A 373 -6.09 -12.54 -28.67
C GLU A 373 -7.50 -12.36 -28.09
N ASN A 374 -7.71 -12.74 -26.82
CA ASN A 374 -9.00 -12.58 -26.15
C ASN A 374 -9.42 -11.11 -26.07
N PHE A 375 -8.48 -10.23 -25.69
CA PHE A 375 -8.71 -8.79 -25.67
C PHE A 375 -9.04 -8.25 -27.06
N ARG A 376 -8.30 -8.68 -28.09
CA ARG A 376 -8.56 -8.26 -29.48
C ARG A 376 -9.93 -8.69 -29.96
N ARG A 377 -10.35 -9.92 -29.69
CA ARG A 377 -11.69 -10.42 -30.07
C ARG A 377 -12.77 -9.58 -29.40
N GLN A 378 -12.66 -9.36 -28.10
CA GLN A 378 -13.62 -8.56 -27.36
C GLN A 378 -13.75 -7.14 -27.90
N VAL A 379 -12.64 -6.46 -28.21
CA VAL A 379 -12.68 -5.09 -28.78
C VAL A 379 -13.29 -5.07 -30.19
N LEU A 380 -13.14 -6.13 -30.99
CA LEU A 380 -13.70 -6.22 -32.34
C LEU A 380 -15.18 -6.63 -32.36
N ASP A 381 -15.66 -7.29 -31.30
CA ASP A 381 -17.05 -7.72 -31.16
C ASP A 381 -17.97 -6.62 -30.57
N TYR A 382 -17.40 -5.46 -30.19
CA TYR A 382 -18.10 -4.19 -29.86
C TYR A 382 -18.12 -3.26 -31.06
#